data_AF-A0A944TZV3-F1
#
_entry.id   AF-A0A944TZV3-F1
#
_cell.length_a   1.000
_cell.length_b   1.000
_cell.length_c   1.000
_cell.angle_alpha   90.00
_cell.angle_beta   90.00
_cell.angle_gamma   90.00
#
_symmetry.space_group_name_H-M   'P 1'
#
loop_
_entity.id
_entity.type
_entity.pdbx_description
1 polymer ?
#
loop_
_entity_poly.entity_id
_entity_poly.type
_entity_poly.pdbx_seq_one_letter_code
_entity_poly.pdbx_strand_id
1 'polypeptide(L)' 'VEGLRIADASVFPSITSGNTAAPSMMIGIKAAEFLMR' A
#
# COMPACT_ATOMS: atom_id res chain seq x y z
N VAL A 1 16.04 6.66 -1.23
CA VAL A 1 16.87 5.44 -1.14
C VAL A 1 16.56 4.62 -2.38
N GLU A 2 17.58 4.22 -3.15
CA GLU A 2 17.39 3.42 -4.35
C GLU A 2 16.83 2.04 -3.99
N GLY A 3 15.82 1.57 -4.74
CA GLY A 3 15.18 0.26 -4.51
C GLY A 3 14.25 0.14 -3.30
N LEU A 4 14.14 1.17 -2.43
CA LEU A 4 13.23 1.17 -1.29
C LEU A 4 11.79 1.45 -1.73
N ARG A 5 10.85 0.66 -1.21
CA ARG A 5 9.41 0.78 -1.47
C ARG A 5 8.65 0.89 -0.15
N ILE A 6 7.57 1.68 -0.14
CA ILE A 6 6.62 1.78 0.98
C ILE A 6 5.30 1.15 0.53
N ALA A 7 4.75 0.25 1.35
CA ALA A 7 3.57 -0.54 1.03
C ALA A 7 2.59 -0.60 2.22
N ASP A 8 2.26 0.58 2.76
CA ASP A 8 1.30 0.76 3.86
C ASP A 8 0.34 1.93 3.58
N ALA A 9 -0.58 2.24 4.50
CA ALA A 9 -1.55 3.33 4.33
C ALA A 9 -0.92 4.72 4.14
N SER A 10 0.35 4.94 4.47
CA SER A 10 0.99 6.26 4.36
C SER A 10 1.19 6.73 2.91
N VAL A 11 1.07 5.83 1.94
CA VAL A 11 1.17 6.17 0.51
C VAL A 11 -0.05 6.94 -0.01
N PHE A 12 -1.17 6.95 0.73
CA PHE A 12 -2.33 7.74 0.35
C PHE A 12 -2.14 9.21 0.78
N PRO A 13 -2.48 10.18 -0.10
CA PRO A 13 -2.38 11.60 0.23
C PRO A 13 -3.40 12.07 1.29
N SER A 14 -4.46 11.28 1.50
CA SER A 14 -5.51 11.50 2.49
C SER A 14 -6.13 10.17 2.90
N ILE A 15 -6.71 10.09 4.10
CA ILE A 15 -7.47 8.91 4.52
C ILE A 15 -8.65 8.72 3.57
N THR A 16 -8.73 7.56 2.94
CA THR A 16 -9.88 7.17 2.13
C THR A 16 -11.12 7.06 3.00
N SER A 17 -12.27 7.52 2.50
CA SER A 17 -13.54 7.46 3.25
C SER A 17 -13.83 6.02 3.70
N GLY A 18 -13.91 5.79 5.01
CA GLY A 18 -14.10 4.46 5.60
C GLY A 18 -12.95 4.04 6.52
N ASN A 19 -12.81 2.72 6.72
CA ASN A 19 -11.79 2.13 7.60
C ASN A 19 -10.45 1.95 6.84
N THR A 20 -9.34 2.39 7.44
CA THR A 20 -7.97 2.28 6.90
C THR A 20 -7.46 0.84 6.72
N ALA A 21 -8.09 -0.15 7.37
CA ALA A 21 -7.71 -1.55 7.25
C ALA A 21 -7.88 -2.10 5.82
N ALA A 22 -9.01 -1.80 5.17
CA ALA A 22 -9.28 -2.24 3.80
C ALA A 22 -8.24 -1.73 2.78
N PRO A 23 -7.96 -0.41 2.68
CA PRO A 23 -6.96 0.10 1.76
C PRO A 23 -5.54 -0.35 2.12
N SER A 24 -5.22 -0.55 3.41
CA SER A 24 -3.92 -1.13 3.82
C SER A 24 -3.72 -2.55 3.29
N MET A 25 -4.73 -3.41 3.41
CA MET A 25 -4.69 -4.78 2.87
C MET A 25 -4.56 -4.77 1.34
N MET A 26 -5.30 -3.90 0.65
CA MET A 26 -5.24 -3.77 -0.81
C MET A 26 -3.85 -3.39 -1.31
N ILE A 27 -3.15 -2.47 -0.62
CA ILE A 27 -1.76 -2.14 -0.95
C ILE A 27 -0.85 -3.34 -0.77
N GLY A 28 -0.98 -4.07 0.34
CA GLY A 28 -0.18 -5.28 0.59
C GLY A 28 -0.32 -6.31 -0.53
N ILE A 29 -1.56 -6.58 -0.98
CA ILE A 29 -1.83 -7.47 -2.11
C ILE A 29 -1.14 -6.95 -3.38
N LYS A 30 -1.29 -5.65 -3.67
CA LYS A 30 -0.69 -5.06 -4.87
C LYS A 30 0.83 -5.05 -4.83
N ALA A 31 1.43 -4.81 -3.67
CA ALA A 31 2.87 -4.88 -3.47
C ALA A 31 3.38 -6.32 -3.68
N ALA A 32 2.69 -7.34 -3.18
CA ALA A 32 3.03 -8.73 -3.45
C ALA A 32 3.01 -9.05 -4.95
N GLU A 33 1.97 -8.61 -5.68
CA GLU A 33 1.91 -8.76 -7.14
C GLU A 33 3.04 -8.05 -7.90
N PHE A 34 3.59 -6.96 -7.36
CA PHE A 34 4.71 -6.25 -7.97
C PHE A 34 6.07 -6.88 -7.62
N LEU A 35 6.18 -7.54 -6.47
CA LEU A 35 7.40 -8.22 -6.04
C LEU A 35 7.53 -9.63 -6.63
N MET A 36 6.40 -10.28 -6.93
CA MET A 36 6.36 -11.63 -7.53
C MET A 36 6.45 -11.63 -9.06
N ARG A 37 6.54 -10.45 -9.70
CA ARG A 37 6.79 -10.29 -11.13
C ARG A 37 8.27 -9.99 -11.37
#